data_AF-A0A840E4X2-F1
#
_entry.id   AF-A0A840E4X2-F1
#
_cell.length_a   1.000
_cell.length_b   1.000
_cell.length_c   1.000
_cell.angle_alpha   90.00
_cell.angle_beta   90.00
_cell.angle_gamma   90.00
#
_symmetry.space_group_name_H-M   'P 1'
#
loop_
_entity.id
_entity.type
_entity.pdbx_description
1 polymer ?
#
loop_
_entity_poly.entity_id
_entity_poly.type
_entity_poly.pdbx_seq_one_letter_code
_entity_poly.pdbx_strand_id
1 'polypeptide(L)'
;MENISAQLVLTTKYGQASFGLTVYEDGTVDVSELPFQHLPESVYKLTYGSDWAVVCEYFKSLAATLPYRVSATLLSPQPPPELLGVVSAYRAAFPSPECYGPFTEFWARHPKQHGLFSFRDDRVNAALDALRQRGRQRNLEKFGPYLQDYLIALLPIANHRTTVYVYAAIGALGTEAARDYLLKELESEGRHPFTNKILRALTFASDADTFHRLVAVYRAGKFSTEEVLQHLLFLGRFGSELALDHVRELLSAYPTEAEAIGRTLGDLGLTEAEIAQLLTAEFERQREYYALDPLLRAVNRRQVAGHRIDLAAMNAKADDPAFLELPPVNWPQQLEEGWRELVADTPASEVYEVLGHYIVRPEPRLQRNAILQLKASRSRTPTDDRLPYEIERRLRELVASRYDKIYVEVLNILGGNPLVLRERKKMLLAVLNISIGSRYRFVVLNALRMIGDTDTLRQFSRAYYGREIATAPVGSERLQQIAGLLPYLDKYLGNTEDLHTALKARRSSRS
;
A
#
# COMPACT_ATOMS: atom_id res chain seq x y z
N MET A 1 49.44 -4.00 34.68
CA MET A 1 48.10 -3.44 34.50
C MET A 1 47.21 -4.12 35.51
N GLU A 2 46.75 -3.39 36.52
CA GLU A 2 45.91 -3.95 37.57
C GLU A 2 44.50 -4.23 37.02
N ASN A 3 43.85 -5.28 37.54
CA ASN A 3 42.50 -5.65 37.15
C ASN A 3 41.72 -6.22 38.34
N ILE A 4 40.40 -6.30 38.17
CA ILE A 4 39.52 -7.03 39.07
C ILE A 4 38.73 -8.07 38.29
N SER A 5 38.49 -9.21 38.92
CA SER A 5 37.53 -10.21 38.45
C SER A 5 36.20 -9.98 39.14
N ALA A 6 35.12 -9.88 38.37
CA ALA A 6 33.77 -9.70 38.88
C ALA A 6 32.80 -10.70 38.23
N GLN A 7 31.80 -11.12 38.99
CA GLN A 7 30.70 -11.93 38.48
C GLN A 7 29.46 -11.05 38.29
N LEU A 8 28.87 -11.08 37.10
CA LEU A 8 27.65 -10.38 36.76
C LEU A 8 26.50 -11.37 36.54
N VAL A 9 25.47 -11.32 37.37
CA VAL A 9 24.28 -12.18 37.23
C VAL A 9 23.15 -11.36 36.61
N LEU A 10 22.63 -11.83 35.47
CA LEU A 10 21.56 -11.19 34.72
C LEU A 10 20.32 -12.09 34.63
N THR A 11 19.14 -11.51 34.82
CA THR A 11 17.87 -12.19 34.51
C THR A 11 17.55 -11.99 33.04
N THR A 12 17.49 -13.08 32.28
CA THR A 12 17.23 -13.09 30.83
C THR A 12 15.92 -13.79 30.50
N LYS A 13 15.50 -13.75 29.23
CA LYS A 13 14.34 -14.52 28.74
C LYS A 13 14.51 -16.05 28.88
N TYR A 14 15.74 -16.53 29.09
CA TYR A 14 16.08 -17.95 29.29
C TYR A 14 16.46 -18.27 30.74
N GLY A 15 16.16 -17.38 31.69
CA GLY A 15 16.50 -17.53 33.10
C GLY A 15 17.72 -16.73 33.53
N GLN A 16 18.23 -17.02 34.73
CA GLN A 16 19.42 -16.37 35.27
C GLN A 16 20.69 -16.84 34.55
N ALA A 17 21.56 -15.90 34.22
CA ALA A 17 22.81 -16.13 33.51
C ALA A 17 23.95 -15.37 34.20
N SER A 18 25.03 -16.09 34.56
CA SER A 18 26.19 -15.54 35.25
C SER A 18 27.34 -15.34 34.27
N PHE A 19 27.86 -14.13 34.15
CA PHE A 19 29.00 -13.80 33.29
C PHE A 19 30.21 -13.46 34.16
N GLY A 20 31.38 -14.01 33.82
CA GLY A 20 32.65 -13.59 34.39
C GLY A 20 33.20 -12.39 33.62
N LEU A 21 33.60 -11.36 34.33
CA LEU A 21 34.14 -10.13 33.78
C LEU A 21 35.52 -9.86 34.36
N THR A 22 36.46 -9.42 33.51
CA THR A 22 37.71 -8.80 33.93
C THR A 22 37.63 -7.32 33.64
N VAL A 23 37.74 -6.48 34.67
CA VAL A 23 37.71 -5.02 34.54
C VAL A 23 39.09 -4.47 34.87
N TYR A 24 39.71 -3.80 33.90
CA TYR A 24 41.04 -3.21 34.06
C TYR A 24 40.95 -1.81 34.66
N GLU A 25 42.06 -1.33 35.22
CA GLU A 25 42.15 0.01 35.85
C GLU A 25 41.65 1.15 34.94
N ASP A 26 41.96 1.10 33.64
CA ASP A 26 41.52 2.09 32.64
C ASP A 26 40.00 2.04 32.35
N GLY A 27 39.29 1.07 32.92
CA GLY A 27 37.87 0.84 32.72
C GLY A 27 37.53 0.03 31.47
N THR A 28 38.53 -0.53 30.78
CA THR A 28 38.31 -1.56 29.75
C THR A 28 37.76 -2.83 30.41
N VAL A 29 36.88 -3.54 29.70
CA VAL A 29 36.18 -4.72 30.23
C VAL A 29 36.25 -5.87 29.23
N ASP A 30 36.73 -7.02 29.69
CA ASP A 30 36.68 -8.29 28.95
C ASP A 30 35.66 -9.24 29.59
N VAL A 31 35.00 -10.03 28.76
CA VAL A 31 34.18 -11.16 29.25
C VAL A 31 35.08 -12.39 29.36
N SER A 32 35.44 -12.74 30.59
CA SER A 32 36.33 -13.87 30.90
C SER A 32 35.58 -15.21 30.99
N GLU A 33 34.28 -15.18 31.29
CA GLU A 33 33.47 -16.39 31.41
C GLU A 33 32.05 -16.20 30.85
N LEU A 34 31.62 -17.11 29.98
CA LEU A 34 30.21 -17.23 29.60
C LEU A 34 29.46 -18.12 30.61
N PRO A 35 28.13 -17.98 30.80
CA PRO A 35 27.37 -18.67 31.87
C PRO A 35 27.44 -20.19 31.89
N PHE A 36 28.06 -20.80 30.88
CA PHE A 36 28.10 -22.22 30.68
C PHE A 36 29.40 -22.68 30.00
N GLN A 37 30.46 -21.86 30.04
CA GLN A 37 31.74 -22.13 29.36
C GLN A 37 32.38 -23.47 29.76
N HIS A 38 32.00 -24.02 30.91
CA HIS A 38 32.50 -25.27 31.45
C HIS A 38 31.47 -26.41 31.47
N LEU A 39 30.28 -26.23 30.87
CA LEU A 39 29.26 -27.27 30.80
C LEU A 39 29.33 -28.07 29.49
N PRO A 40 29.14 -29.41 29.53
CA PRO A 40 28.99 -30.21 28.32
C PRO A 40 27.73 -29.85 27.53
N GLU A 41 27.78 -29.93 26.19
CA GLU A 41 26.63 -29.69 25.28
C GLU A 41 25.38 -30.50 25.68
N SER A 42 25.57 -31.72 26.21
CA SER A 42 24.47 -32.57 26.69
C SER A 42 23.63 -31.92 27.79
N VAL A 43 24.24 -31.12 28.66
CA VAL A 43 23.51 -30.40 29.72
C VAL A 43 22.61 -29.33 29.10
N TYR A 44 23.06 -28.61 28.07
CA TYR A 44 22.24 -27.61 27.39
C TYR A 44 21.09 -28.21 26.62
N LYS A 45 21.33 -29.34 25.93
CA LYS A 45 20.26 -30.07 25.24
C LYS A 45 19.21 -30.56 26.23
N LEU A 46 19.62 -30.97 27.44
CA LEU A 46 18.69 -31.34 28.51
C LEU A 46 17.92 -30.12 29.07
N THR A 47 18.56 -28.96 29.22
CA THR A 47 17.94 -27.75 29.80
C THR A 47 17.04 -27.00 28.81
N TYR A 48 17.47 -26.87 27.55
CA TYR A 48 16.84 -26.00 26.53
C TYR A 48 16.29 -26.77 25.33
N GLY A 49 16.38 -28.10 25.33
CA GLY A 49 15.80 -28.94 24.29
C GLY A 49 16.36 -28.64 22.89
N SER A 50 15.47 -28.53 21.91
CA SER A 50 15.81 -28.21 20.52
C SER A 50 16.40 -26.80 20.33
N ASP A 51 16.12 -25.89 21.26
CA ASP A 51 16.45 -24.46 21.11
C ASP A 51 17.83 -24.12 21.68
N TRP A 52 18.57 -25.11 22.19
CA TRP A 52 19.85 -24.91 22.87
C TRP A 52 20.85 -24.08 22.05
N ALA A 53 20.93 -24.28 20.74
CA ALA A 53 21.84 -23.54 19.86
C ALA A 53 21.48 -22.05 19.79
N VAL A 54 20.19 -21.73 19.74
CA VAL A 54 19.67 -20.35 19.76
C VAL A 54 19.97 -19.69 21.10
N VAL A 55 19.83 -20.43 22.20
CA VAL A 55 20.15 -19.96 23.55
C VAL A 55 21.64 -19.67 23.70
N CYS A 56 22.51 -20.55 23.23
CA CYS A 56 23.96 -20.34 23.23
C CYS A 56 24.35 -19.08 22.45
N GLU A 57 23.81 -18.90 21.24
CA GLU A 57 24.08 -17.70 20.43
C GLU A 57 23.53 -16.43 21.09
N TYR A 58 22.37 -16.50 21.75
CA TYR A 58 21.86 -15.38 22.53
C TYR A 58 22.82 -14.96 23.64
N PHE A 59 23.39 -15.91 24.40
CA PHE A 59 24.32 -15.58 25.49
C PHE A 59 25.66 -15.07 24.99
N LYS A 60 26.20 -15.60 23.89
CA LYS A 60 27.38 -15.04 23.22
C LYS A 60 27.14 -13.61 22.76
N SER A 61 25.98 -13.37 22.14
CA SER A 61 25.60 -12.04 21.66
C SER A 61 25.38 -11.07 22.82
N LEU A 62 24.76 -11.53 23.92
CA LEU A 62 24.60 -10.72 25.13
C LEU A 62 25.96 -10.35 25.73
N ALA A 63 26.88 -11.33 25.84
CA ALA A 63 28.24 -11.12 26.30
C ALA A 63 28.97 -10.06 25.47
N ALA A 64 28.83 -10.08 24.14
CA ALA A 64 29.42 -9.07 23.27
C ALA A 64 28.96 -7.63 23.56
N THR A 65 27.81 -7.45 24.23
CA THR A 65 27.34 -6.12 24.65
C THR A 65 27.83 -5.68 26.04
N LEU A 66 28.29 -6.62 26.89
CA LEU A 66 28.63 -6.33 28.28
C LEU A 66 29.82 -5.38 28.44
N PRO A 67 30.92 -5.48 27.65
CA PRO A 67 32.04 -4.55 27.74
C PRO A 67 31.59 -3.09 27.64
N TYR A 68 30.76 -2.79 26.66
CA TYR A 68 30.23 -1.43 26.44
C TYR A 68 29.33 -0.97 27.58
N ARG A 69 28.44 -1.84 28.07
CA ARG A 69 27.47 -1.51 29.12
C ARG A 69 28.16 -1.23 30.46
N VAL A 70 29.15 -2.04 30.81
CA VAL A 70 29.92 -1.90 32.05
C VAL A 70 30.80 -0.66 31.95
N SER A 71 31.66 -0.56 30.93
CA SER A 71 32.60 0.56 30.77
C SER A 71 31.89 1.92 30.77
N ALA A 72 30.74 2.04 30.07
CA ALA A 72 29.98 3.29 30.01
C ALA A 72 29.34 3.70 31.35
N THR A 73 29.21 2.78 32.31
CA THR A 73 28.52 3.03 33.59
C THR A 73 29.44 3.04 34.80
N LEU A 74 30.73 2.69 34.66
CA LEU A 74 31.73 2.70 35.75
C LEU A 74 31.77 4.04 36.50
N LEU A 75 31.67 5.16 35.77
CA LEU A 75 31.68 6.52 36.33
C LEU A 75 30.28 7.14 36.47
N SER A 76 29.21 6.40 36.17
CA SER A 76 27.84 6.90 36.31
C SER A 76 27.48 7.07 37.79
N PRO A 77 27.00 8.23 38.25
CA PRO A 77 26.57 8.40 39.65
C PRO A 77 25.40 7.47 40.01
N GLN A 78 24.63 7.03 39.01
CA GLN A 78 23.51 6.10 39.14
C GLN A 78 23.67 4.98 38.11
N PRO A 79 24.50 3.95 38.37
CA PRO A 79 24.60 2.82 37.46
C PRO A 79 23.30 1.98 37.49
N PRO A 80 22.99 1.23 36.42
CA PRO A 80 21.86 0.28 36.43
C PRO A 80 21.94 -0.69 37.61
N PRO A 81 20.81 -1.09 38.23
CA PRO A 81 20.80 -2.00 39.37
C PRO A 81 21.58 -3.30 39.13
N GLU A 82 21.50 -3.82 37.91
CA GLU A 82 22.18 -5.03 37.47
C GLU A 82 23.71 -4.89 37.49
N LEU A 83 24.24 -3.67 37.37
CA LEU A 83 25.68 -3.38 37.31
C LEU A 83 26.25 -2.84 38.64
N LEU A 84 25.41 -2.60 39.65
CA LEU A 84 25.83 -1.98 40.92
C LEU A 84 26.99 -2.73 41.59
N GLY A 85 26.94 -4.06 41.60
CA GLY A 85 27.99 -4.89 42.22
C GLY A 85 29.34 -4.71 41.54
N VAL A 86 29.38 -4.80 40.20
CA VAL A 86 30.60 -4.64 39.40
C VAL A 86 31.17 -3.23 39.54
N VAL A 87 30.31 -2.21 39.44
CA VAL A 87 30.72 -0.80 39.56
C VAL A 87 31.25 -0.48 40.96
N SER A 88 30.62 -1.01 42.01
CA SER A 88 31.08 -0.79 43.39
C SER A 88 32.44 -1.45 43.65
N ALA A 89 32.64 -2.68 43.14
CA ALA A 89 33.92 -3.38 43.23
C ALA A 89 35.03 -2.61 42.50
N TYR A 90 34.76 -2.11 41.28
CA TYR A 90 35.72 -1.29 40.52
C TYR A 90 36.13 -0.03 41.27
N ARG A 91 35.16 0.74 41.80
CA ARG A 91 35.45 1.98 42.55
C ARG A 91 36.18 1.74 43.87
N ALA A 92 35.98 0.59 44.49
CA ALA A 92 36.69 0.22 45.72
C ALA A 92 38.15 -0.17 45.43
N ALA A 93 38.39 -0.87 44.31
CA ALA A 93 39.74 -1.24 43.89
C ALA A 93 40.53 -0.05 43.32
N PHE A 94 39.87 0.85 42.60
CA PHE A 94 40.48 1.99 41.92
C PHE A 94 39.81 3.31 42.34
N PRO A 95 40.08 3.82 43.56
CA PRO A 95 39.46 5.05 44.07
C PRO A 95 39.99 6.33 43.39
N SER A 96 41.16 6.28 42.76
CA SER A 96 41.79 7.39 42.04
C SER A 96 42.67 6.86 40.90
N PRO A 97 42.07 6.27 39.85
CA PRO A 97 42.83 5.69 38.74
C PRO A 97 43.60 6.78 38.00
N GLU A 98 44.82 6.44 37.57
CA GLU A 98 45.76 7.41 36.97
C GLU A 98 45.31 7.90 35.59
N CYS A 99 44.60 7.05 34.83
CA CYS A 99 44.03 7.38 33.53
C CYS A 99 42.81 6.52 33.23
N TYR A 100 41.74 7.13 32.74
CA TYR A 100 40.59 6.40 32.20
C TYR A 100 40.73 6.24 30.69
N GLY A 101 40.29 5.09 30.18
CA GLY A 101 40.19 4.85 28.76
C GLY A 101 39.22 5.83 28.09
N PRO A 102 39.45 6.18 26.81
CA PRO A 102 38.70 7.23 26.11
C PRO A 102 37.19 6.94 26.04
N PHE A 103 36.79 5.66 25.96
CA PHE A 103 35.39 5.25 25.97
C PHE A 103 34.70 5.57 27.30
N THR A 104 35.32 5.20 28.42
CA THR A 104 34.79 5.43 29.78
C THR A 104 34.67 6.92 30.07
N GLU A 105 35.69 7.71 29.72
CA GLU A 105 35.65 9.17 29.87
C GLU A 105 34.56 9.81 29.02
N PHE A 106 34.41 9.37 27.77
CA PHE A 106 33.42 9.91 26.86
C PHE A 106 32.02 9.77 27.44
N TRP A 107 31.64 8.57 27.89
CA TRP A 107 30.30 8.32 28.41
C TRP A 107 30.05 8.98 29.76
N ALA A 108 31.07 9.11 30.62
CA ALA A 108 30.96 9.86 31.88
C ALA A 108 30.51 11.32 31.66
N ARG A 109 30.91 11.94 30.54
CA ARG A 109 30.49 13.30 30.16
C ARG A 109 29.08 13.37 29.55
N HIS A 110 28.45 12.23 29.28
CA HIS A 110 27.14 12.12 28.60
C HIS A 110 26.09 11.32 29.40
N PRO A 111 25.80 11.67 30.67
CA PRO A 111 24.91 10.89 31.54
C PRO A 111 23.48 10.76 31.01
N LYS A 112 23.02 11.72 30.20
CA LYS A 112 21.69 11.67 29.55
C LYS A 112 21.53 10.51 28.57
N GLN A 113 22.64 9.90 28.13
CA GLN A 113 22.64 8.80 27.17
C GLN A 113 22.86 7.42 27.83
N HIS A 114 23.04 7.36 29.16
CA HIS A 114 23.24 6.08 29.86
C HIS A 114 22.06 5.10 29.71
N GLY A 115 20.87 5.60 29.34
CA GLY A 115 19.72 4.76 28.98
C GLY A 115 20.01 3.77 27.85
N LEU A 116 20.96 4.08 26.95
CA LEU A 116 21.39 3.18 25.87
C LEU A 116 21.95 1.85 26.42
N PHE A 117 22.63 1.91 27.55
CA PHE A 117 23.32 0.77 28.15
C PHE A 117 22.46 -0.02 29.15
N SER A 118 21.19 0.34 29.30
CA SER A 118 20.22 -0.35 30.17
C SER A 118 19.89 -1.75 29.67
N PHE A 119 19.69 -2.71 30.58
CA PHE A 119 19.16 -4.05 30.24
C PHE A 119 17.64 -4.05 30.00
N ARG A 120 16.96 -2.95 30.33
CA ARG A 120 15.53 -2.77 30.08
C ARG A 120 15.27 -2.11 28.72
N ASP A 121 14.49 -2.79 27.89
CA ASP A 121 14.15 -2.36 26.53
C ASP A 121 13.44 -1.00 26.45
N ASP A 122 12.62 -0.65 27.44
CA ASP A 122 11.91 0.64 27.50
C ASP A 122 12.89 1.82 27.56
N ARG A 123 13.93 1.72 28.39
CA ARG A 123 14.98 2.73 28.54
C ARG A 123 15.89 2.80 27.31
N VAL A 124 16.26 1.64 26.75
CA VAL A 124 17.06 1.57 25.52
C VAL A 124 16.32 2.25 24.37
N ASN A 125 15.04 1.90 24.17
CA ASN A 125 14.22 2.47 23.11
C ASN A 125 14.01 3.97 23.26
N ALA A 126 13.78 4.47 24.49
CA ALA A 126 13.67 5.90 24.74
C ALA A 126 14.98 6.65 24.40
N ALA A 127 16.13 6.07 24.74
CA ALA A 127 17.43 6.65 24.45
C ALA A 127 17.75 6.62 22.94
N LEU A 128 17.50 5.49 22.25
CA LEU A 128 17.67 5.38 20.81
C LEU A 128 16.74 6.32 20.04
N ASP A 129 15.50 6.50 20.48
CA ASP A 129 14.58 7.46 19.87
C ASP A 129 15.06 8.89 20.07
N ALA A 130 15.57 9.24 21.25
CA ALA A 130 16.15 10.54 21.52
C ALA A 130 17.38 10.81 20.64
N LEU A 131 18.24 9.79 20.41
CA LEU A 131 19.33 9.89 19.45
C LEU A 131 18.81 10.13 18.03
N ARG A 132 17.86 9.32 17.56
CA ARG A 132 17.25 9.46 16.22
C ARG A 132 16.71 10.87 15.98
N GLN A 133 16.00 11.44 16.94
CA GLN A 133 15.45 12.80 16.82
C GLN A 133 16.55 13.87 16.75
N ARG A 134 17.66 13.67 17.47
CA ARG A 134 18.83 14.57 17.46
C ARG A 134 19.74 14.40 16.24
N GLY A 135 19.72 13.24 15.57
CA GLY A 135 20.49 12.98 14.34
C GLY A 135 20.19 13.96 13.21
N ARG A 136 19.03 14.62 13.24
CA ARG A 136 18.70 15.72 12.34
C ARG A 136 19.57 16.99 12.54
N GLN A 137 20.39 17.06 13.60
CA GLN A 137 21.12 18.28 14.03
C GLN A 137 22.67 18.18 13.91
N ARG A 138 23.23 17.32 13.04
CA ARG A 138 24.68 17.26 12.69
C ARG A 138 25.70 16.99 13.83
N ASN A 139 25.27 16.62 15.04
CA ASN A 139 26.18 16.40 16.18
C ASN A 139 26.38 14.93 16.59
N LEU A 140 25.82 13.96 15.84
CA LEU A 140 25.93 12.54 16.19
C LEU A 140 27.19 11.83 15.69
N GLU A 141 27.88 12.39 14.71
CA GLU A 141 29.16 11.85 14.20
C GLU A 141 30.19 11.67 15.33
N LYS A 142 30.17 12.55 16.33
CA LYS A 142 31.03 12.48 17.52
C LYS A 142 30.78 11.24 18.39
N PHE A 143 29.58 10.66 18.31
CA PHE A 143 29.23 9.40 19.00
C PHE A 143 29.63 8.17 18.18
N GLY A 144 29.86 8.32 16.87
CA GLY A 144 30.16 7.22 15.95
C GLY A 144 31.24 6.26 16.46
N PRO A 145 32.46 6.76 16.78
CA PRO A 145 33.56 5.91 17.27
C PRO A 145 33.26 5.15 18.56
N TYR A 146 32.27 5.58 19.35
CA TYR A 146 31.94 5.02 20.67
C TYR A 146 30.63 4.23 20.69
N LEU A 147 29.83 4.27 19.62
CA LEU A 147 28.47 3.72 19.63
C LEU A 147 28.23 2.69 18.53
N GLN A 148 28.96 2.75 17.41
CA GLN A 148 28.71 1.89 16.26
C GLN A 148 28.79 0.39 16.60
N ASP A 149 29.91 -0.05 17.19
CA ASP A 149 30.12 -1.48 17.47
C ASP A 149 29.16 -2.00 18.53
N TYR A 150 28.80 -1.14 19.50
CA TYR A 150 27.78 -1.45 20.49
C TYR A 150 26.40 -1.66 19.84
N LEU A 151 25.98 -0.77 18.92
CA LEU A 151 24.71 -0.90 18.23
C LEU A 151 24.64 -2.15 17.37
N ILE A 152 25.73 -2.49 16.69
CA ILE A 152 25.84 -3.74 15.91
C ILE A 152 25.73 -4.96 16.83
N ALA A 153 26.47 -4.97 17.94
CA ALA A 153 26.42 -6.04 18.93
C ALA A 153 25.03 -6.17 19.61
N LEU A 154 24.24 -5.11 19.64
CA LEU A 154 22.90 -5.10 20.23
C LEU A 154 21.85 -5.78 19.32
N LEU A 155 22.03 -5.78 18.00
CA LEU A 155 21.04 -6.29 17.04
C LEU A 155 20.60 -7.74 17.29
N PRO A 156 21.50 -8.72 17.53
CA PRO A 156 21.11 -10.13 17.70
C PRO A 156 20.27 -10.41 18.96
N ILE A 157 20.36 -9.53 19.98
CA ILE A 157 19.62 -9.68 21.25
C ILE A 157 18.42 -8.75 21.35
N ALA A 158 18.27 -7.80 20.42
CA ALA A 158 17.21 -6.82 20.41
C ALA A 158 15.86 -7.45 20.05
N ASN A 159 14.78 -6.96 20.69
CA ASN A 159 13.43 -7.25 20.23
C ASN A 159 13.13 -6.48 18.92
N HIS A 160 12.06 -6.86 18.21
CA HIS A 160 11.67 -6.24 16.93
C HIS A 160 11.62 -4.71 16.97
N ARG A 161 11.04 -4.12 18.04
CA ARG A 161 10.94 -2.67 18.19
C ARG A 161 12.33 -2.04 18.38
N THR A 162 13.16 -2.62 19.23
CA THR A 162 14.53 -2.17 19.47
C THR A 162 15.37 -2.25 18.20
N THR A 163 15.27 -3.34 17.43
CA THR A 163 15.95 -3.49 16.13
C THR A 163 15.65 -2.34 15.16
N VAL A 164 14.38 -1.91 15.07
CA VAL A 164 13.99 -0.77 14.22
C VAL A 164 14.70 0.51 14.65
N TYR A 165 14.80 0.78 15.96
CA TYR A 165 15.48 1.96 16.48
C TYR A 165 16.99 1.87 16.33
N VAL A 166 17.57 0.67 16.46
CA VAL A 166 19.01 0.44 16.30
C VAL A 166 19.43 0.75 14.87
N TYR A 167 18.77 0.22 13.84
CA TYR A 167 19.10 0.57 12.45
C TYR A 167 19.01 2.07 12.18
N ALA A 168 17.96 2.72 12.70
CA ALA A 168 17.82 4.18 12.58
C ALA A 168 18.97 4.93 13.29
N ALA A 169 19.40 4.45 14.46
CA ALA A 169 20.52 5.04 15.20
C ALA A 169 21.85 4.84 14.47
N ILE A 170 22.11 3.64 13.92
CA ILE A 170 23.29 3.33 13.10
C ILE A 170 23.38 4.32 11.93
N GLY A 171 22.30 4.48 11.15
CA GLY A 171 22.28 5.43 10.03
C GLY A 171 22.49 6.88 10.49
N ALA A 172 21.96 7.26 11.65
CA ALA A 172 22.12 8.60 12.21
C ALA A 172 23.54 8.90 12.72
N LEU A 173 24.42 7.90 12.86
CA LEU A 173 25.84 8.13 13.18
C LEU A 173 26.58 8.84 12.05
N GLY A 174 26.14 8.66 10.80
CA GLY A 174 26.76 9.31 9.64
C GLY A 174 28.18 8.87 9.32
N THR A 175 28.67 7.77 9.90
CA THR A 175 30.01 7.23 9.63
C THR A 175 30.02 6.33 8.39
N GLU A 176 31.16 6.24 7.71
CA GLU A 176 31.36 5.36 6.57
C GLU A 176 31.11 3.89 6.93
N ALA A 177 31.62 3.45 8.08
CA ALA A 177 31.45 2.08 8.54
C ALA A 177 29.98 1.74 8.91
N ALA A 178 29.21 2.71 9.43
CA ALA A 178 27.77 2.51 9.68
C ALA A 178 26.99 2.36 8.36
N ARG A 179 27.30 3.19 7.36
CA ARG A 179 26.75 3.06 6.00
C ARG A 179 27.09 1.69 5.41
N ASP A 180 28.35 1.28 5.47
CA ASP A 180 28.80 0.00 4.92
C ASP A 180 28.15 -1.20 5.59
N TYR A 181 27.94 -1.14 6.91
CA TYR A 181 27.20 -2.16 7.65
C TYR A 181 25.76 -2.25 7.16
N LEU A 182 25.04 -1.12 7.07
CA LEU A 182 23.65 -1.08 6.58
C LEU A 182 23.53 -1.61 5.15
N LEU A 183 24.47 -1.29 4.27
CA LEU A 183 24.49 -1.82 2.90
C LEU A 183 24.75 -3.33 2.88
N LYS A 184 25.68 -3.83 3.69
CA LYS A 184 25.95 -5.28 3.81
C LYS A 184 24.72 -6.07 4.27
N GLU A 185 23.92 -5.50 5.17
CA GLU A 185 22.66 -6.12 5.62
C GLU A 185 21.66 -6.27 4.46
N LEU A 186 21.60 -5.29 3.54
CA LEU A 186 20.79 -5.39 2.31
C LEU A 186 21.40 -6.34 1.26
N GLU A 187 22.73 -6.45 1.26
CA GLU A 187 23.49 -7.33 0.36
C GLU A 187 23.50 -8.80 0.81
N SER A 188 23.08 -9.08 2.04
CA SER A 188 22.97 -10.43 2.61
C SER A 188 22.09 -11.38 1.78
N GLU A 189 22.26 -12.69 1.94
CA GLU A 189 21.48 -13.67 1.18
C GLU A 189 19.98 -13.55 1.47
N GLY A 190 19.17 -13.55 0.41
CA GLY A 190 17.73 -13.36 0.50
C GLY A 190 17.31 -11.90 0.71
N ARG A 191 16.04 -11.71 1.08
CA ARG A 191 15.47 -10.38 1.38
C ARG A 191 15.52 -10.12 2.89
N HIS A 192 16.05 -8.97 3.27
CA HIS A 192 16.15 -8.59 4.67
C HIS A 192 14.77 -8.17 5.25
N PRO A 193 14.34 -8.65 6.42
CA PRO A 193 13.03 -8.32 7.00
C PRO A 193 12.88 -6.84 7.38
N PHE A 194 14.00 -6.12 7.54
CA PHE A 194 14.03 -4.70 7.89
C PHE A 194 14.45 -3.78 6.73
N THR A 195 14.41 -4.23 5.47
CA THR A 195 14.82 -3.44 4.29
C THR A 195 14.28 -2.01 4.31
N ASN A 196 12.97 -1.83 4.52
CA ASN A 196 12.36 -0.50 4.63
C ASN A 196 12.97 0.41 5.72
N LYS A 197 13.45 -0.17 6.83
CA LYS A 197 14.08 0.59 7.92
C LYS A 197 15.52 0.92 7.58
N ILE A 198 16.23 -0.02 6.95
CA ILE A 198 17.61 0.16 6.51
C ILE A 198 17.68 1.22 5.40
N LEU A 199 16.81 1.17 4.39
CA LEU A 199 16.72 2.20 3.34
C LEU A 199 16.48 3.61 3.93
N ARG A 200 15.62 3.71 4.95
CA ARG A 200 15.42 4.99 5.69
C ARG A 200 16.64 5.41 6.49
N ALA A 201 17.36 4.47 7.09
CA ALA A 201 18.57 4.76 7.85
C ALA A 201 19.72 5.24 6.94
N LEU A 202 19.78 4.71 5.72
CA LEU A 202 20.76 5.11 4.71
C LEU A 202 20.56 6.53 4.17
N THR A 203 19.45 7.20 4.49
CA THR A 203 19.11 8.54 3.96
C THR A 203 20.22 9.59 4.10
N PHE A 204 21.14 9.46 5.07
CA PHE A 204 22.27 10.39 5.23
C PHE A 204 23.47 10.10 4.31
N ALA A 205 23.50 8.95 3.63
CA ALA A 205 24.50 8.59 2.63
C ALA A 205 24.03 8.98 1.23
N SER A 206 24.86 9.72 0.50
CA SER A 206 24.54 10.23 -0.85
C SER A 206 25.72 10.12 -1.83
N ASP A 207 26.72 9.30 -1.50
CA ASP A 207 27.88 9.06 -2.33
C ASP A 207 27.62 8.04 -3.46
N ALA A 208 28.42 8.09 -4.52
CA ALA A 208 28.24 7.24 -5.69
C ALA A 208 28.35 5.73 -5.38
N ASP A 209 29.20 5.32 -4.44
CA ASP A 209 29.34 3.90 -4.05
C ASP A 209 28.02 3.36 -3.47
N THR A 210 27.41 4.14 -2.56
CA THR A 210 26.10 3.82 -1.98
C THR A 210 25.03 3.62 -3.05
N PHE A 211 24.99 4.52 -4.03
CA PHE A 211 24.06 4.41 -5.16
C PHE A 211 24.26 3.10 -5.92
N HIS A 212 25.50 2.81 -6.34
CA HIS A 212 25.81 1.62 -7.13
C HIS A 212 25.45 0.32 -6.40
N ARG A 213 25.78 0.25 -5.11
CA ARG A 213 25.48 -0.91 -4.27
C ARG A 213 23.97 -1.12 -4.11
N LEU A 214 23.20 -0.05 -3.89
CA LEU A 214 21.74 -0.16 -3.77
C LEU A 214 21.04 -0.51 -5.07
N VAL A 215 21.51 0.02 -6.20
CA VAL A 215 21.01 -0.40 -7.52
C VAL A 215 21.28 -1.89 -7.75
N ALA A 216 22.46 -2.40 -7.34
CA ALA A 216 22.77 -3.82 -7.42
C ALA A 216 21.84 -4.67 -6.53
N VAL A 217 21.54 -4.22 -5.31
CA VAL A 217 20.56 -4.88 -4.41
C VAL A 217 19.17 -4.92 -5.05
N TYR A 218 18.71 -3.81 -5.63
CA TYR A 218 17.43 -3.77 -6.36
C TYR A 218 17.41 -4.76 -7.53
N ARG A 219 18.44 -4.73 -8.39
CA ARG A 219 18.55 -5.62 -9.56
C ARG A 219 18.66 -7.10 -9.20
N ALA A 220 19.15 -7.41 -8.00
CA ALA A 220 19.13 -8.76 -7.45
C ALA A 220 17.74 -9.23 -6.97
N GLY A 221 16.68 -8.43 -7.14
CA GLY A 221 15.30 -8.79 -6.79
C GLY A 221 15.03 -8.77 -5.29
N LYS A 222 15.84 -8.06 -4.50
CA LYS A 222 15.73 -8.05 -3.03
C LYS A 222 14.70 -7.04 -2.50
N PHE A 223 14.11 -6.22 -3.37
CA PHE A 223 13.06 -5.28 -3.02
C PHE A 223 11.70 -5.77 -3.52
N SER A 224 10.71 -5.69 -2.64
CA SER A 224 9.30 -5.78 -3.00
C SER A 224 8.76 -4.45 -3.51
N THR A 225 7.57 -4.46 -4.13
CA THR A 225 6.87 -3.26 -4.58
C THR A 225 6.73 -2.20 -3.48
N GLU A 226 6.45 -2.60 -2.24
CA GLU A 226 6.35 -1.66 -1.11
C GLU A 226 7.68 -0.98 -0.76
N GLU A 227 8.81 -1.66 -0.99
CA GLU A 227 10.15 -1.15 -0.73
C GLU A 227 10.67 -0.27 -1.86
N VAL A 228 10.16 -0.44 -3.08
CA VAL A 228 10.47 0.43 -4.23
C VAL A 228 10.13 1.88 -3.92
N LEU A 229 9.04 2.14 -3.21
CA LEU A 229 8.68 3.51 -2.78
C LEU A 229 9.73 4.14 -1.85
N GLN A 230 10.30 3.36 -0.93
CA GLN A 230 11.38 3.86 -0.07
C GLN A 230 12.69 4.01 -0.85
N HIS A 231 12.95 3.12 -1.80
CA HIS A 231 14.08 3.22 -2.72
C HIS A 231 14.01 4.50 -3.57
N LEU A 232 12.85 4.81 -4.16
CA LEU A 232 12.62 6.05 -4.93
C LEU A 232 12.91 7.31 -4.11
N LEU A 233 12.38 7.39 -2.87
CA LEU A 233 12.67 8.51 -1.96
C LEU A 233 14.16 8.67 -1.65
N PHE A 234 14.90 7.58 -1.66
CA PHE A 234 16.33 7.57 -1.45
C PHE A 234 17.09 8.02 -2.72
N LEU A 235 16.66 7.54 -3.88
CA LEU A 235 17.25 7.88 -5.18
C LEU A 235 17.19 9.38 -5.50
N GLY A 236 16.15 10.08 -5.07
CA GLY A 236 16.01 11.53 -5.27
C GLY A 236 17.13 12.38 -4.66
N ARG A 237 18.04 11.79 -3.89
CA ARG A 237 19.19 12.46 -3.25
C ARG A 237 20.47 12.40 -4.07
N PHE A 238 20.53 11.57 -5.10
CA PHE A 238 21.73 11.40 -5.92
C PHE A 238 21.65 12.31 -7.14
N GLY A 239 22.30 13.47 -7.11
CA GLY A 239 22.34 14.40 -8.25
C GLY A 239 23.19 13.92 -9.44
N SER A 240 23.03 12.68 -9.90
CA SER A 240 23.79 12.09 -11.01
C SER A 240 22.88 11.63 -12.15
N GLU A 241 23.41 11.68 -13.38
CA GLU A 241 22.72 11.13 -14.56
C GLU A 241 22.39 9.64 -14.40
N LEU A 242 23.24 8.90 -13.69
CA LEU A 242 23.00 7.48 -13.39
C LEU A 242 21.74 7.27 -12.54
N ALA A 243 21.46 8.17 -11.58
CA ALA A 243 20.23 8.10 -10.80
C ALA A 243 19.00 8.38 -11.66
N LEU A 244 19.09 9.32 -12.59
CA LEU A 244 18.03 9.59 -13.56
C LEU A 244 17.72 8.38 -14.43
N ASP A 245 18.75 7.72 -14.98
CA ASP A 245 18.57 6.53 -15.80
C ASP A 245 17.96 5.37 -15.02
N HIS A 246 18.37 5.20 -13.75
CA HIS A 246 17.78 4.18 -12.88
C HIS A 246 16.32 4.49 -12.54
N VAL A 247 15.96 5.76 -12.28
CA VAL A 247 14.57 6.14 -12.04
C VAL A 247 13.71 5.98 -13.30
N ARG A 248 14.27 6.19 -14.50
CA ARG A 248 13.61 5.86 -15.77
C ARG A 248 13.40 4.35 -15.94
N GLU A 249 14.38 3.53 -15.57
CA GLU A 249 14.22 2.06 -15.52
C GLU A 249 13.06 1.66 -14.59
N LEU A 250 12.97 2.30 -13.42
CA LEU A 250 11.88 2.07 -12.46
C LEU A 250 10.51 2.51 -12.99
N LEU A 251 10.44 3.52 -13.84
CA LEU A 251 9.19 3.94 -14.49
C LEU A 251 8.60 2.82 -15.34
N SER A 252 9.41 2.15 -16.15
CA SER A 252 8.94 1.02 -16.95
C SER A 252 8.59 -0.21 -16.11
N ALA A 253 9.30 -0.42 -14.99
CA ALA A 253 9.07 -1.57 -14.12
C ALA A 253 7.89 -1.40 -13.16
N TYR A 254 7.63 -0.18 -12.69
CA TYR A 254 6.60 0.16 -11.71
C TYR A 254 5.75 1.37 -12.15
N PRO A 255 5.07 1.29 -13.30
CA PRO A 255 4.29 2.42 -13.82
C PRO A 255 3.09 2.78 -12.93
N THR A 256 2.67 1.91 -12.01
CA THR A 256 1.68 2.23 -10.97
C THR A 256 2.19 3.23 -9.94
N GLU A 257 3.50 3.36 -9.78
CA GLU A 257 4.16 4.31 -8.85
C GLU A 257 4.54 5.64 -9.53
N ALA A 258 3.96 5.93 -10.71
CA ALA A 258 4.28 7.08 -11.56
C ALA A 258 4.33 8.42 -10.82
N GLU A 259 3.49 8.62 -9.81
CA GLU A 259 3.49 9.84 -9.00
C GLU A 259 4.75 9.97 -8.13
N ALA A 260 5.16 8.89 -7.47
CA ALA A 260 6.37 8.87 -6.66
C ALA A 260 7.63 8.97 -7.53
N ILE A 261 7.63 8.31 -8.68
CA ILE A 261 8.67 8.43 -9.70
C ILE A 261 8.77 9.87 -10.20
N GLY A 262 7.64 10.50 -10.56
CA GLY A 262 7.62 11.88 -11.02
C GLY A 262 8.13 12.87 -9.98
N ARG A 263 7.86 12.65 -8.68
CA ARG A 263 8.48 13.44 -7.60
C ARG A 263 9.99 13.24 -7.56
N THR A 264 10.44 12.00 -7.63
CA THR A 264 11.88 11.65 -7.60
C THR A 264 12.62 12.26 -8.78
N LEU A 265 12.06 12.23 -9.99
CA LEU A 265 12.63 12.90 -11.17
C LEU A 265 12.76 14.42 -10.96
N GLY A 266 11.79 15.04 -10.30
CA GLY A 266 11.85 16.46 -9.93
C GLY A 266 12.95 16.74 -8.89
N ASP A 267 13.09 15.90 -7.87
CA ASP A 267 14.19 16.00 -6.88
C ASP A 267 15.57 15.86 -7.56
N LEU A 268 15.63 15.08 -8.65
CA LEU A 268 16.82 14.91 -9.50
C LEU A 268 17.03 16.03 -10.53
N GLY A 269 16.17 17.06 -10.54
CA GLY A 269 16.36 18.29 -11.31
C GLY A 269 15.65 18.35 -12.67
N LEU A 270 14.79 17.39 -13.02
CA LEU A 270 13.96 17.52 -14.23
C LEU A 270 12.86 18.57 -14.02
N THR A 271 12.57 19.32 -15.08
CA THR A 271 11.44 20.24 -15.15
C THR A 271 10.11 19.47 -15.23
N GLU A 272 9.02 20.11 -14.81
CA GLU A 272 7.66 19.53 -14.94
C GLU A 272 7.33 19.12 -16.39
N ALA A 273 7.86 19.84 -17.38
CA ALA A 273 7.69 19.51 -18.80
C ALA A 273 8.40 18.22 -19.20
N GLU A 274 9.66 18.05 -18.79
CA GLU A 274 10.42 16.81 -19.06
C GLU A 274 9.81 15.61 -18.34
N ILE A 275 9.34 15.80 -17.10
CA ILE A 275 8.65 14.75 -16.33
C ILE A 275 7.35 14.36 -17.03
N ALA A 276 6.53 15.35 -17.42
CA ALA A 276 5.29 15.09 -18.15
C ALA A 276 5.57 14.36 -19.46
N GLN A 277 6.58 14.76 -20.22
CA GLN A 277 6.99 14.07 -21.44
C GLN A 277 7.36 12.60 -21.19
N LEU A 278 8.15 12.29 -20.16
CA LEU A 278 8.53 10.93 -19.80
C LEU A 278 7.32 10.08 -19.40
N LEU A 279 6.45 10.63 -18.54
CA LEU A 279 5.25 9.92 -18.08
C LEU A 279 4.24 9.70 -19.21
N THR A 280 4.06 10.68 -20.12
CA THR A 280 3.23 10.52 -21.31
C THR A 280 3.82 9.47 -22.25
N ALA A 281 5.14 9.46 -22.47
CA ALA A 281 5.79 8.43 -23.28
C ALA A 281 5.61 7.02 -22.70
N GLU A 282 5.64 6.88 -21.37
CA GLU A 282 5.35 5.61 -20.70
C GLU A 282 3.86 5.23 -20.83
N PHE A 283 2.94 6.19 -20.67
CA PHE A 283 1.51 5.99 -20.90
C PHE A 283 1.24 5.41 -22.30
N GLU A 284 1.86 5.97 -23.34
CA GLU A 284 1.70 5.50 -24.72
C GLU A 284 2.27 4.08 -24.93
N ARG A 285 3.35 3.72 -24.24
CA ARG A 285 3.98 2.39 -24.34
C ARG A 285 3.27 1.30 -23.55
N GLN A 286 2.46 1.69 -22.58
CA GLN A 286 1.95 0.74 -21.60
C GLN A 286 0.97 -0.28 -22.22
N ARG A 287 1.07 -1.53 -21.74
CA ARG A 287 0.24 -2.69 -22.07
C ARG A 287 -0.53 -3.24 -20.87
N GLU A 288 -0.24 -2.77 -19.66
CA GLU A 288 -0.96 -3.13 -18.45
C GLU A 288 -2.05 -2.10 -18.13
N TYR A 289 -3.32 -2.52 -18.18
CA TYR A 289 -4.44 -1.58 -18.05
C TYR A 289 -4.47 -0.84 -16.70
N TYR A 290 -4.09 -1.51 -15.61
CA TYR A 290 -4.14 -0.91 -14.26
C TYR A 290 -3.13 0.22 -14.05
N ALA A 291 -2.13 0.36 -14.93
CA ALA A 291 -1.17 1.44 -14.87
C ALA A 291 -1.64 2.71 -15.59
N LEU A 292 -2.68 2.63 -16.43
CA LEU A 292 -3.17 3.78 -17.19
C LEU A 292 -3.70 4.90 -16.28
N ASP A 293 -4.46 4.56 -15.23
CA ASP A 293 -5.00 5.57 -14.31
C ASP A 293 -3.93 6.26 -13.43
N PRO A 294 -2.98 5.53 -12.79
CA PRO A 294 -1.85 6.15 -12.12
C PRO A 294 -1.03 7.08 -13.02
N LEU A 295 -0.74 6.67 -14.25
CA LEU A 295 -0.01 7.48 -15.24
C LEU A 295 -0.81 8.72 -15.64
N LEU A 296 -2.10 8.56 -15.97
CA LEU A 296 -3.04 9.66 -16.25
C LEU A 296 -3.00 10.72 -15.15
N ARG A 297 -3.14 10.29 -13.89
CA ARG A 297 -3.12 11.19 -12.73
C ARG A 297 -1.77 11.87 -12.56
N ALA A 298 -0.68 11.12 -12.69
CA ALA A 298 0.67 11.66 -12.55
C ALA A 298 1.00 12.71 -13.61
N VAL A 299 0.60 12.47 -14.87
CA VAL A 299 0.74 13.42 -15.99
C VAL A 299 -0.12 14.67 -15.77
N ASN A 300 -1.43 14.49 -15.58
CA ASN A 300 -2.36 15.63 -15.56
C ASN A 300 -2.19 16.54 -14.35
N ARG A 301 -1.70 16.02 -13.21
CA ARG A 301 -1.35 16.85 -12.03
C ARG A 301 -0.23 17.85 -12.31
N ARG A 302 0.61 17.62 -13.31
CA ARG A 302 1.70 18.55 -13.68
C ARG A 302 1.21 19.77 -14.46
N GLN A 303 -0.02 19.75 -14.97
CA GLN A 303 -0.65 20.88 -15.66
C GLN A 303 0.12 21.39 -16.90
N VAL A 304 0.89 20.53 -17.56
CA VAL A 304 1.65 20.89 -18.78
C VAL A 304 0.80 20.65 -20.03
N ALA A 305 0.28 21.73 -20.64
CA ALA A 305 -0.74 21.69 -21.69
C ALA A 305 -0.46 20.70 -22.85
N GLY A 306 0.77 20.67 -23.38
CA GLY A 306 1.15 19.80 -24.50
C GLY A 306 1.32 18.31 -24.18
N HIS A 307 1.25 17.94 -22.89
CA HIS A 307 1.42 16.56 -22.43
C HIS A 307 0.19 16.02 -21.68
N ARG A 308 -0.86 16.83 -21.51
CA ARG A 308 -2.09 16.38 -20.83
C ARG A 308 -2.73 15.23 -21.59
N ILE A 309 -3.19 14.23 -20.84
CA ILE A 309 -3.99 13.14 -21.37
C ILE A 309 -5.45 13.55 -21.20
N ASP A 310 -6.10 13.85 -22.31
CA ASP A 310 -7.53 14.15 -22.34
C ASP A 310 -8.39 12.88 -22.39
N LEU A 311 -9.72 13.05 -22.34
CA LEU A 311 -10.64 11.92 -22.33
C LEU A 311 -10.58 11.11 -23.62
N ALA A 312 -10.31 11.74 -24.77
CA ALA A 312 -10.22 11.07 -26.06
C ALA A 312 -8.96 10.19 -26.12
N ALA A 313 -7.81 10.70 -25.68
CA ALA A 313 -6.55 9.97 -25.59
C ALA A 313 -6.62 8.80 -24.61
N MET A 314 -7.20 9.00 -23.42
CA MET A 314 -7.39 7.92 -22.45
C MET A 314 -8.26 6.79 -23.00
N ASN A 315 -9.35 7.16 -23.68
CA ASN A 315 -10.22 6.20 -24.32
C ASN A 315 -9.50 5.48 -25.47
N ALA A 316 -8.84 6.22 -26.38
CA ALA A 316 -8.11 5.66 -27.51
C ALA A 316 -7.06 4.64 -27.04
N LYS A 317 -6.34 4.96 -25.95
CA LYS A 317 -5.42 4.03 -25.34
C LYS A 317 -6.12 2.79 -24.80
N ALA A 318 -7.25 2.95 -24.10
CA ALA A 318 -8.02 1.81 -23.59
C ALA A 318 -8.66 0.90 -24.67
N ASP A 319 -8.70 1.36 -25.93
CA ASP A 319 -9.13 0.61 -27.13
C ASP A 319 -7.97 -0.10 -27.85
N ASP A 320 -6.73 0.08 -27.39
CA ASP A 320 -5.58 -0.64 -27.94
C ASP A 320 -5.83 -2.17 -27.83
N PRO A 321 -5.64 -2.95 -28.92
CA PRO A 321 -5.81 -4.41 -28.92
C PRO A 321 -5.14 -5.12 -27.75
N ALA A 322 -4.02 -4.59 -27.25
CA ALA A 322 -3.32 -5.11 -26.08
C ALA A 322 -4.23 -5.21 -24.82
N PHE A 323 -5.26 -4.37 -24.70
CA PHE A 323 -6.21 -4.39 -23.57
C PHE A 323 -7.50 -5.16 -23.85
N LEU A 324 -7.74 -5.56 -25.10
CA LEU A 324 -8.96 -6.24 -25.55
C LEU A 324 -8.81 -7.76 -25.58
N GLU A 325 -7.59 -8.26 -25.80
CA GLU A 325 -7.32 -9.67 -26.13
C GLU A 325 -6.83 -10.55 -24.95
N LEU A 326 -6.58 -9.98 -23.76
CA LEU A 326 -5.96 -10.71 -22.65
C LEU A 326 -6.99 -11.31 -21.67
N PRO A 327 -7.15 -12.65 -21.60
CA PRO A 327 -7.82 -13.31 -20.49
C PRO A 327 -6.92 -13.39 -19.24
N PRO A 328 -7.47 -13.30 -18.02
CA PRO A 328 -8.87 -13.04 -17.73
C PRO A 328 -9.21 -11.57 -18.00
N VAL A 329 -10.30 -11.33 -18.73
CA VAL A 329 -10.83 -9.98 -18.90
C VAL A 329 -11.39 -9.56 -17.54
N ASN A 330 -10.59 -8.88 -16.72
CA ASN A 330 -11.06 -8.22 -15.51
C ASN A 330 -11.82 -6.97 -15.93
N TRP A 331 -13.15 -7.09 -16.01
CA TRP A 331 -14.01 -5.95 -16.35
C TRP A 331 -14.00 -4.97 -15.18
N PRO A 332 -13.73 -3.68 -15.43
CA PRO A 332 -13.79 -2.69 -14.38
C PRO A 332 -15.19 -2.67 -13.77
N GLN A 333 -15.23 -2.73 -12.43
CA GLN A 333 -16.48 -2.64 -11.68
C GLN A 333 -16.94 -1.17 -11.57
N GLN A 334 -15.99 -0.26 -11.53
CA GLN A 334 -16.15 1.19 -11.48
C GLN A 334 -15.06 1.85 -12.34
N LEU A 335 -15.23 3.13 -12.67
CA LEU A 335 -14.11 3.91 -13.19
C LEU A 335 -13.11 4.16 -12.06
N GLU A 336 -11.83 4.04 -12.41
CA GLU A 336 -10.75 4.47 -11.53
C GLU A 336 -10.82 5.99 -11.28
N GLU A 337 -10.19 6.42 -10.20
CA GLU A 337 -10.36 7.76 -9.67
C GLU A 337 -9.95 8.85 -10.67
N GLY A 338 -8.80 8.71 -11.32
CA GLY A 338 -8.29 9.68 -12.29
C GLY A 338 -9.15 9.78 -13.54
N TRP A 339 -9.61 8.65 -14.06
CA TRP A 339 -10.49 8.62 -15.23
C TRP A 339 -11.86 9.22 -14.90
N ARG A 340 -12.38 8.96 -13.70
CA ARG A 340 -13.63 9.60 -13.24
C ARG A 340 -13.46 11.12 -13.12
N GLU A 341 -12.35 11.61 -12.57
CA GLU A 341 -12.01 13.04 -12.53
C GLU A 341 -11.91 13.62 -13.95
N LEU A 342 -11.25 12.91 -14.86
CA LEU A 342 -11.13 13.31 -16.27
C LEU A 342 -12.48 13.45 -16.96
N VAL A 343 -13.38 12.47 -16.80
CA VAL A 343 -14.76 12.55 -17.33
C VAL A 343 -15.50 13.75 -16.73
N ALA A 344 -15.30 13.98 -15.44
CA ALA A 344 -15.97 15.06 -14.73
C ALA A 344 -15.51 16.43 -15.26
N ASP A 345 -14.22 16.59 -15.53
CA ASP A 345 -13.61 17.85 -15.97
C ASP A 345 -13.72 18.10 -17.49
N THR A 346 -14.21 17.10 -18.24
CA THR A 346 -14.46 17.22 -19.69
C THR A 346 -15.88 17.76 -19.94
N PRO A 347 -16.07 18.73 -20.86
CA PRO A 347 -17.40 19.22 -21.25
C PRO A 347 -18.33 18.08 -21.69
N ALA A 348 -19.62 18.16 -21.32
CA ALA A 348 -20.58 17.09 -21.59
C ALA A 348 -20.72 16.75 -23.09
N SER A 349 -20.60 17.74 -23.98
CA SER A 349 -20.61 17.54 -25.43
C SER A 349 -19.46 16.66 -25.90
N GLU A 350 -18.25 16.90 -25.39
CA GLU A 350 -17.05 16.13 -25.73
C GLU A 350 -17.12 14.73 -25.11
N VAL A 351 -17.61 14.60 -23.87
CA VAL A 351 -17.88 13.30 -23.25
C VAL A 351 -18.83 12.49 -24.13
N TYR A 352 -19.93 13.07 -24.59
CA TYR A 352 -20.89 12.39 -25.45
C TYR A 352 -20.34 12.01 -26.82
N GLU A 353 -19.50 12.84 -27.42
CA GLU A 353 -18.81 12.52 -28.67
C GLU A 353 -17.92 11.28 -28.50
N VAL A 354 -17.05 11.29 -27.49
CA VAL A 354 -16.18 10.14 -27.17
C VAL A 354 -17.01 8.90 -26.85
N LEU A 355 -18.03 9.01 -25.99
CA LEU A 355 -18.92 7.90 -25.64
C LEU A 355 -19.63 7.29 -26.85
N GLY A 356 -20.05 8.13 -27.81
CA GLY A 356 -20.72 7.70 -29.04
C GLY A 356 -19.87 6.71 -29.84
N HIS A 357 -18.56 6.92 -29.89
CA HIS A 357 -17.62 6.02 -30.56
C HIS A 357 -17.46 4.67 -29.84
N TYR A 358 -17.49 4.65 -28.50
CA TYR A 358 -17.22 3.46 -27.71
C TYR A 358 -18.44 2.58 -27.49
N ILE A 359 -19.61 3.17 -27.24
CA ILE A 359 -20.79 2.41 -26.83
C ILE A 359 -21.33 1.48 -27.94
N VAL A 360 -21.03 1.81 -29.20
CA VAL A 360 -21.41 1.04 -30.39
C VAL A 360 -20.47 -0.12 -30.69
N ARG A 361 -19.29 -0.17 -30.06
CA ARG A 361 -18.29 -1.22 -30.27
C ARG A 361 -18.80 -2.58 -29.83
N PRO A 362 -18.45 -3.69 -30.52
CA PRO A 362 -18.91 -5.03 -30.15
C PRO A 362 -18.29 -5.55 -28.84
N GLU A 363 -17.12 -5.04 -28.44
CA GLU A 363 -16.35 -5.50 -27.29
C GLU A 363 -17.07 -5.13 -25.97
N PRO A 364 -17.48 -6.12 -25.15
CA PRO A 364 -18.26 -5.84 -23.94
C PRO A 364 -17.54 -5.00 -22.89
N ARG A 365 -16.20 -5.09 -22.83
CA ARG A 365 -15.35 -4.27 -21.95
C ARG A 365 -15.45 -2.79 -22.32
N LEU A 366 -15.36 -2.46 -23.61
CA LEU A 366 -15.46 -1.09 -24.09
C LEU A 366 -16.87 -0.53 -23.88
N GLN A 367 -17.90 -1.34 -24.13
CA GLN A 367 -19.28 -0.99 -23.79
C GLN A 367 -19.42 -0.70 -22.30
N ARG A 368 -18.87 -1.55 -21.42
CA ARG A 368 -18.87 -1.35 -19.97
C ARG A 368 -18.20 -0.04 -19.58
N ASN A 369 -17.03 0.27 -20.15
CA ASN A 369 -16.31 1.52 -19.90
C ASN A 369 -17.13 2.74 -20.31
N ALA A 370 -17.74 2.72 -21.51
CA ALA A 370 -18.60 3.79 -21.98
C ALA A 370 -19.80 4.01 -21.05
N ILE A 371 -20.45 2.93 -20.59
CA ILE A 371 -21.58 3.02 -19.65
C ILE A 371 -21.12 3.62 -18.31
N LEU A 372 -19.95 3.23 -17.80
CA LEU A 372 -19.43 3.79 -16.55
C LEU A 372 -19.06 5.28 -16.67
N GLN A 373 -18.50 5.70 -17.80
CA GLN A 373 -18.23 7.11 -18.12
C GLN A 373 -19.53 7.92 -18.23
N LEU A 374 -20.55 7.37 -18.90
CA LEU A 374 -21.88 7.98 -18.93
C LEU A 374 -22.46 8.13 -17.52
N LYS A 375 -22.34 7.10 -16.67
CA LYS A 375 -22.77 7.17 -15.27
C LYS A 375 -22.02 8.25 -14.49
N ALA A 376 -20.70 8.35 -14.64
CA ALA A 376 -19.89 9.35 -13.98
C ALA A 376 -20.27 10.78 -14.39
N SER A 377 -20.39 11.05 -15.69
CA SER A 377 -20.79 12.36 -16.22
C SER A 377 -22.13 12.85 -15.65
N ARG A 378 -23.11 11.95 -15.49
CA ARG A 378 -24.45 12.26 -14.98
C ARG A 378 -24.55 12.44 -13.47
N SER A 379 -23.48 12.13 -12.73
CA SER A 379 -23.48 12.28 -11.27
C SER A 379 -23.15 13.70 -10.81
N ARG A 380 -22.58 14.55 -11.68
CA ARG A 380 -22.08 15.89 -11.32
C ARG A 380 -23.15 16.99 -11.35
N THR A 381 -24.08 16.95 -12.31
CA THR A 381 -25.16 17.94 -12.46
C THR A 381 -26.35 17.29 -13.18
N PRO A 382 -27.61 17.50 -12.75
CA PRO A 382 -28.76 17.21 -13.59
C PRO A 382 -28.66 18.13 -14.82
N THR A 383 -28.05 17.65 -15.90
CA THR A 383 -28.10 18.35 -17.17
C THR A 383 -29.48 18.11 -17.75
N ASP A 384 -30.21 19.19 -18.04
CA ASP A 384 -31.46 19.13 -18.82
C ASP A 384 -31.22 18.64 -20.26
N ASP A 385 -29.95 18.52 -20.65
CA ASP A 385 -29.52 18.03 -21.95
C ASP A 385 -29.99 16.59 -22.18
N ARG A 386 -30.74 16.44 -23.26
CA ARG A 386 -31.15 15.14 -23.79
C ARG A 386 -29.91 14.36 -24.21
N LEU A 387 -29.91 13.06 -23.94
CA LEU A 387 -28.89 12.20 -24.53
C LEU A 387 -28.90 12.32 -26.06
N PRO A 388 -27.73 12.27 -26.71
CA PRO A 388 -27.64 12.07 -28.14
C PRO A 388 -28.42 10.82 -28.55
N TYR A 389 -29.09 10.91 -29.70
CA TYR A 389 -29.98 9.85 -30.19
C TYR A 389 -29.27 8.49 -30.29
N GLU A 390 -28.03 8.47 -30.77
CA GLU A 390 -27.25 7.23 -30.92
C GLU A 390 -26.92 6.57 -29.58
N ILE A 391 -26.57 7.37 -28.56
CA ILE A 391 -26.31 6.86 -27.20
C ILE A 391 -27.60 6.29 -26.62
N GLU A 392 -28.72 7.02 -26.73
CA GLU A 392 -30.02 6.53 -26.24
C GLU A 392 -30.46 5.24 -26.94
N ARG A 393 -30.34 5.19 -28.27
CA ARG A 393 -30.63 4.00 -29.08
C ARG A 393 -29.78 2.83 -28.61
N ARG A 394 -28.49 3.05 -28.39
CA ARG A 394 -27.58 1.99 -27.97
C ARG A 394 -27.84 1.52 -26.55
N LEU A 395 -28.12 2.42 -25.60
CA LEU A 395 -28.54 2.03 -24.24
C LEU A 395 -29.77 1.13 -24.29
N ARG A 396 -30.76 1.45 -25.13
CA ARG A 396 -31.97 0.65 -25.30
C ARG A 396 -31.67 -0.77 -25.77
N GLU A 397 -30.70 -0.94 -26.68
CA GLU A 397 -30.25 -2.26 -27.14
C GLU A 397 -29.52 -3.02 -26.01
N LEU A 398 -28.66 -2.32 -25.26
CA LEU A 398 -27.83 -2.90 -24.21
C LEU A 398 -28.61 -3.32 -22.94
N VAL A 399 -29.86 -2.86 -22.77
CA VAL A 399 -30.80 -3.39 -21.76
C VAL A 399 -31.00 -4.91 -21.92
N ALA A 400 -30.94 -5.43 -23.14
CA ALA A 400 -31.06 -6.85 -23.44
C ALA A 400 -29.71 -7.56 -23.59
N SER A 401 -28.61 -6.95 -23.15
CA SER A 401 -27.28 -7.56 -23.23
C SER A 401 -27.23 -8.90 -22.48
N ARG A 402 -26.56 -9.90 -23.07
CA ARG A 402 -26.31 -11.20 -22.41
C ARG A 402 -25.39 -11.11 -21.20
N TYR A 403 -24.74 -9.97 -20.99
CA TYR A 403 -23.77 -9.76 -19.92
C TYR A 403 -24.38 -8.93 -18.79
N ASP A 404 -24.53 -9.54 -17.60
CA ASP A 404 -25.07 -8.89 -16.39
C ASP A 404 -24.37 -7.56 -16.08
N LYS A 405 -23.03 -7.51 -16.18
CA LYS A 405 -22.22 -6.31 -15.93
C LYS A 405 -22.55 -5.12 -16.85
N ILE A 406 -23.15 -5.38 -18.02
CA ILE A 406 -23.59 -4.32 -18.94
C ILE A 406 -25.02 -3.92 -18.64
N TYR A 407 -26.00 -4.84 -18.74
CA TYR A 407 -27.40 -4.41 -18.69
C TYR A 407 -27.79 -3.91 -17.29
N VAL A 408 -27.22 -4.47 -16.22
CA VAL A 408 -27.49 -3.99 -14.86
C VAL A 408 -27.04 -2.54 -14.71
N GLU A 409 -25.91 -2.16 -15.31
CA GLU A 409 -25.47 -0.78 -15.24
C GLU A 409 -26.29 0.15 -16.14
N VAL A 410 -26.69 -0.31 -17.32
CA VAL A 410 -27.65 0.46 -18.14
C VAL A 410 -28.92 0.73 -17.34
N LEU A 411 -29.46 -0.27 -16.64
CA LEU A 411 -30.62 -0.08 -15.77
C LEU A 411 -30.33 0.86 -14.59
N ASN A 412 -29.13 0.83 -13.99
CA ASN A 412 -28.74 1.80 -12.96
C ASN A 412 -28.72 3.23 -13.50
N ILE A 413 -28.25 3.45 -14.73
CA ILE A 413 -28.27 4.78 -15.37
C ILE A 413 -29.71 5.24 -15.61
N LEU A 414 -30.57 4.34 -16.08
CA LEU A 414 -31.98 4.63 -16.35
C LEU A 414 -32.81 4.82 -15.08
N GLY A 415 -32.48 4.10 -14.00
CA GLY A 415 -33.17 4.11 -12.71
C GLY A 415 -32.57 5.03 -11.65
N GLY A 416 -31.47 5.72 -11.95
CA GLY A 416 -30.81 6.68 -11.07
C GLY A 416 -31.41 8.08 -11.20
N ASN A 417 -30.58 9.07 -11.55
CA ASN A 417 -31.03 10.46 -11.76
C ASN A 417 -32.04 10.54 -12.93
N PRO A 418 -33.04 11.45 -12.89
CA PRO A 418 -33.95 11.68 -14.00
C PRO A 418 -33.21 11.89 -15.32
N LEU A 419 -33.62 11.18 -16.37
CA LEU A 419 -33.03 11.25 -17.70
C LEU A 419 -34.04 11.77 -18.71
N VAL A 420 -33.67 12.83 -19.43
CA VAL A 420 -34.50 13.35 -20.53
C VAL A 420 -34.26 12.49 -21.77
N LEU A 421 -35.13 11.48 -21.93
CA LEU A 421 -35.13 10.55 -23.06
C LEU A 421 -35.97 11.09 -24.22
N ARG A 422 -35.45 11.03 -25.45
CA ARG A 422 -36.16 11.39 -26.68
C ARG A 422 -37.29 10.41 -26.99
N GLU A 423 -37.04 9.13 -26.78
CA GLU A 423 -37.96 8.03 -27.09
C GLU A 423 -38.36 7.25 -25.83
N ARG A 424 -38.83 7.96 -24.78
CA ARG A 424 -39.26 7.39 -23.48
C ARG A 424 -40.07 6.09 -23.62
N LYS A 425 -41.09 6.07 -24.47
CA LYS A 425 -41.96 4.90 -24.68
C LYS A 425 -41.19 3.68 -25.23
N LYS A 426 -40.24 3.89 -26.15
CA LYS A 426 -39.40 2.81 -26.71
C LYS A 426 -38.41 2.29 -25.69
N MET A 427 -37.80 3.18 -24.90
CA MET A 427 -36.92 2.78 -23.79
C MET A 427 -37.70 1.98 -22.73
N LEU A 428 -38.89 2.45 -22.36
CA LEU A 428 -39.79 1.75 -21.44
C LEU A 428 -40.11 0.34 -21.93
N LEU A 429 -40.44 0.18 -23.21
CA LEU A 429 -40.71 -1.13 -23.81
C LEU A 429 -39.49 -2.07 -23.71
N ALA A 430 -38.27 -1.56 -23.93
CA ALA A 430 -37.07 -2.36 -23.80
C ALA A 430 -36.86 -2.87 -22.36
N VAL A 431 -37.08 -2.02 -21.36
CA VAL A 431 -37.01 -2.42 -19.95
C VAL A 431 -38.13 -3.41 -19.59
N LEU A 432 -39.36 -3.19 -20.10
CA LEU A 432 -40.48 -4.11 -19.88
C LEU A 432 -40.18 -5.51 -20.44
N ASN A 433 -39.58 -5.60 -21.63
CA ASN A 433 -39.24 -6.87 -22.28
C ASN A 433 -38.31 -7.77 -21.46
N ILE A 434 -37.41 -7.18 -20.66
CA ILE A 434 -36.50 -7.94 -19.78
C ILE A 434 -37.02 -8.06 -18.34
N SER A 435 -38.13 -7.39 -17.99
CA SER A 435 -38.55 -7.23 -16.60
C SER A 435 -39.01 -8.53 -15.95
N ILE A 436 -39.72 -9.37 -16.71
CA ILE A 436 -40.24 -10.65 -16.24
C ILE A 436 -39.12 -11.69 -16.33
N GLY A 437 -38.77 -12.30 -15.21
CA GLY A 437 -37.71 -13.32 -15.12
C GLY A 437 -36.32 -12.76 -14.80
N SER A 438 -36.15 -11.44 -14.70
CA SER A 438 -34.89 -10.84 -14.27
C SER A 438 -34.55 -11.18 -12.82
N ARG A 439 -33.26 -11.49 -12.56
CA ARG A 439 -32.71 -11.67 -11.22
C ARG A 439 -32.53 -10.33 -10.49
N TYR A 440 -32.47 -9.22 -11.22
CA TYR A 440 -32.21 -7.86 -10.70
C TYR A 440 -33.50 -7.04 -10.57
N ARG A 441 -34.53 -7.61 -9.94
CA ARG A 441 -35.90 -7.05 -9.87
C ARG A 441 -35.95 -5.60 -9.36
N PHE A 442 -35.15 -5.26 -8.35
CA PHE A 442 -35.11 -3.90 -7.79
C PHE A 442 -34.54 -2.88 -8.78
N VAL A 443 -33.49 -3.23 -9.51
CA VAL A 443 -32.85 -2.34 -10.49
C VAL A 443 -33.79 -2.10 -11.66
N VAL A 444 -34.45 -3.15 -12.14
CA VAL A 444 -35.51 -3.06 -13.16
C VAL A 444 -36.65 -2.15 -12.69
N LEU A 445 -37.15 -2.36 -11.47
CA LEU A 445 -38.25 -1.56 -10.93
C LEU A 445 -37.90 -0.07 -10.86
N ASN A 446 -36.68 0.27 -10.42
CA ASN A 446 -36.23 1.65 -10.37
C ASN A 446 -36.19 2.26 -11.78
N ALA A 447 -35.66 1.55 -12.78
CA ALA A 447 -35.68 2.01 -14.16
C ALA A 447 -37.11 2.21 -14.69
N LEU A 448 -38.03 1.28 -14.43
CA LEU A 448 -39.44 1.41 -14.81
C LEU A 448 -40.09 2.64 -14.18
N ARG A 449 -39.84 2.89 -12.88
CA ARG A 449 -40.37 4.05 -12.15
C ARG A 449 -39.85 5.37 -12.69
N MET A 450 -38.57 5.44 -13.03
CA MET A 450 -37.95 6.66 -13.54
C MET A 450 -38.33 6.97 -14.98
N ILE A 451 -38.45 5.95 -15.84
CA ILE A 451 -38.81 6.15 -17.25
C ILE A 451 -40.32 6.35 -17.42
N GLY A 452 -41.12 5.57 -16.69
CA GLY A 452 -42.58 5.52 -16.78
C GLY A 452 -43.28 6.40 -15.73
N ASP A 453 -42.69 7.53 -15.36
CA ASP A 453 -43.20 8.40 -14.30
C ASP A 453 -44.56 9.05 -14.59
N THR A 454 -44.98 9.14 -15.87
CA THR A 454 -46.29 9.68 -16.31
C THR A 454 -47.41 8.64 -16.36
N ASP A 455 -48.66 9.08 -16.18
CA ASP A 455 -49.84 8.20 -16.23
C ASP A 455 -49.99 7.44 -17.56
N THR A 456 -49.74 8.08 -18.70
CA THR A 456 -49.80 7.43 -20.02
C THR A 456 -48.80 6.29 -20.14
N LEU A 457 -47.59 6.45 -19.60
CA LEU A 457 -46.56 5.41 -19.62
C LEU A 457 -46.83 4.30 -18.60
N ARG A 458 -47.39 4.62 -17.43
CA ARG A 458 -47.86 3.60 -16.48
C ARG A 458 -48.99 2.74 -17.06
N GLN A 459 -49.94 3.36 -17.76
CA GLN A 459 -50.99 2.62 -18.47
C GLN A 459 -50.42 1.73 -19.56
N PHE A 460 -49.40 2.19 -20.30
CA PHE A 460 -48.68 1.36 -21.27
C PHE A 460 -48.01 0.15 -20.62
N SER A 461 -47.32 0.34 -19.48
CA SER A 461 -46.73 -0.77 -18.70
C SER A 461 -47.79 -1.75 -18.19
N ARG A 462 -48.94 -1.24 -17.69
CA ARG A 462 -50.06 -2.07 -17.24
C ARG A 462 -50.62 -2.92 -18.38
N ALA A 463 -50.86 -2.31 -19.54
CA ALA A 463 -51.33 -3.03 -20.73
C ALA A 463 -50.33 -4.10 -21.21
N TYR A 464 -49.02 -3.84 -21.08
CA TYR A 464 -47.98 -4.82 -21.37
C TYR A 464 -48.09 -6.04 -20.46
N TYR A 465 -48.13 -5.85 -19.13
CA TYR A 465 -48.26 -6.97 -18.19
C TYR A 465 -49.59 -7.72 -18.33
N GLY A 466 -50.70 -7.01 -18.57
CA GLY A 466 -51.99 -7.63 -18.84
C GLY A 466 -51.95 -8.53 -20.08
N ARG A 467 -51.25 -8.10 -21.14
CA ARG A 467 -51.02 -8.91 -22.33
C ARG A 467 -50.17 -10.15 -22.03
N GLU A 468 -49.04 -9.98 -21.34
CA GLU A 468 -48.15 -11.09 -20.96
C GLU A 468 -48.89 -12.16 -20.13
N ILE A 469 -49.78 -11.73 -19.22
CA ILE A 469 -50.65 -12.64 -18.46
C ILE A 469 -51.60 -13.39 -19.39
N ALA A 470 -52.30 -12.67 -20.28
CA ALA A 470 -53.29 -13.26 -21.17
C ALA A 470 -52.67 -14.26 -22.16
N THR A 471 -51.49 -13.97 -22.70
CA THR A 471 -50.82 -14.79 -23.72
C THR A 471 -49.96 -15.91 -23.15
N ALA A 472 -49.53 -15.82 -21.89
CA ALA A 472 -48.70 -16.87 -21.29
C ALA A 472 -49.45 -18.22 -21.22
N PRO A 473 -48.78 -19.34 -21.53
CA PRO A 473 -49.37 -20.67 -21.40
C PRO A 473 -49.76 -20.97 -19.95
N VAL A 474 -50.89 -21.65 -19.76
CA VAL A 474 -51.40 -22.02 -18.43
C VAL A 474 -50.40 -22.94 -17.73
N GLY A 475 -50.02 -22.59 -16.50
CA GLY A 475 -49.04 -23.34 -15.71
C GLY A 475 -47.56 -23.11 -16.09
N SER A 476 -47.27 -22.16 -17.00
CA SER A 476 -45.89 -21.83 -17.38
C SER A 476 -45.10 -21.15 -16.25
N GLU A 477 -43.77 -21.30 -16.28
CA GLU A 477 -42.85 -20.56 -15.41
C GLU A 477 -43.03 -19.03 -15.55
N ARG A 478 -43.38 -18.56 -16.76
CA ARG A 478 -43.65 -17.14 -17.03
C ARG A 478 -44.74 -16.58 -16.10
N LEU A 479 -45.84 -17.29 -15.88
CA LEU A 479 -46.90 -16.87 -14.96
C LEU A 479 -46.41 -16.82 -13.50
N GLN A 480 -45.51 -17.72 -13.11
CA GLN A 480 -44.90 -17.70 -11.77
C GLN A 480 -43.94 -16.50 -11.60
N GLN A 481 -43.15 -16.20 -12.63
CA GLN A 481 -42.27 -15.03 -12.64
C GLN A 481 -43.06 -13.72 -12.57
N ILE A 482 -44.20 -13.63 -13.29
CA ILE A 482 -45.12 -12.49 -13.18
C ILE A 482 -45.70 -12.41 -11.77
N ALA A 483 -46.14 -13.52 -11.18
CA ALA A 483 -46.65 -13.55 -9.80
C ALA A 483 -45.63 -13.05 -8.77
N GLY A 484 -44.37 -13.42 -8.93
CA GLY A 484 -43.28 -12.95 -8.06
C GLY A 484 -42.88 -11.50 -8.29
N LEU A 485 -43.17 -10.94 -9.47
CA LEU A 485 -42.88 -9.53 -9.81
C LEU A 485 -44.01 -8.59 -9.37
N LEU A 486 -45.26 -9.05 -9.40
CA LEU A 486 -46.45 -8.23 -9.21
C LEU A 486 -46.45 -7.39 -7.91
N PRO A 487 -46.09 -7.92 -6.73
CA PRO A 487 -46.03 -7.12 -5.49
C PRO A 487 -45.09 -5.91 -5.56
N TYR A 488 -44.06 -5.97 -6.43
CA TYR A 488 -43.13 -4.86 -6.64
C TYR A 488 -43.70 -3.84 -7.63
N LEU A 489 -44.46 -4.30 -8.62
CA LEU A 489 -45.13 -3.45 -9.60
C LEU A 489 -46.24 -2.60 -8.95
N ASP A 490 -46.88 -3.08 -7.88
CA ASP A 490 -47.91 -2.33 -7.14
C ASP A 490 -47.37 -0.97 -6.66
N LYS A 491 -46.10 -0.91 -6.25
CA LYS A 491 -45.42 0.33 -5.84
C LYS A 491 -45.16 1.31 -7.00
N TYR A 492 -45.14 0.83 -8.23
CA TYR A 492 -44.89 1.62 -9.44
C TYR A 492 -46.19 1.99 -10.16
N LEU A 493 -47.10 1.02 -10.36
CA LEU A 493 -48.32 1.14 -11.14
C LEU A 493 -49.53 1.58 -10.31
N GLY A 494 -49.43 1.62 -8.98
CA GLY A 494 -50.53 1.92 -8.08
C GLY A 494 -51.52 0.76 -7.97
N ASN A 495 -52.82 1.01 -8.21
CA ASN A 495 -53.87 -0.01 -8.10
C ASN A 495 -53.78 -1.07 -9.21
N THR A 496 -53.20 -2.23 -8.93
CA THR A 496 -53.00 -3.36 -9.87
C THR A 496 -53.98 -4.52 -9.66
N GLU A 497 -55.13 -4.30 -8.99
CA GLU A 497 -56.13 -5.35 -8.72
C GLU A 497 -56.61 -6.06 -9.99
N ASP A 498 -56.68 -5.35 -11.10
CA ASP A 498 -56.98 -5.87 -12.43
C ASP A 498 -55.96 -6.92 -12.88
N LEU A 499 -54.66 -6.64 -12.71
CA LEU A 499 -53.57 -7.58 -13.03
C LEU A 499 -53.54 -8.77 -12.07
N HIS A 500 -53.77 -8.55 -10.77
CA HIS A 500 -53.89 -9.63 -9.77
C HIS A 500 -55.04 -10.57 -10.11
N THR A 501 -56.20 -10.02 -10.46
CA THR A 501 -57.40 -10.77 -10.84
C THR A 501 -57.17 -11.55 -12.13
N ALA A 502 -56.61 -10.91 -13.16
CA ALA A 502 -56.28 -11.56 -14.43
C ALA A 502 -55.29 -12.72 -14.24
N LEU A 503 -54.26 -12.51 -13.42
CA LEU A 503 -53.25 -13.54 -13.13
C LEU A 503 -53.86 -14.73 -12.36
N LYS A 504 -54.72 -14.45 -11.36
CA LYS A 504 -55.42 -15.50 -10.61
C LYS A 504 -56.35 -16.30 -11.53
N ALA A 505 -57.19 -15.63 -12.32
CA ALA A 505 -58.08 -16.28 -13.28
C ALA A 505 -57.31 -17.14 -14.30
N ARG A 506 -56.16 -16.65 -14.78
CA ARG A 506 -55.32 -17.39 -15.74
C ARG A 506 -54.60 -18.59 -15.13
N ARG A 507 -54.21 -18.52 -13.86
CA ARG A 507 -53.62 -19.66 -13.13
C ARG A 507 -54.67 -20.69 -12.73
N SER A 508 -55.89 -20.25 -12.44
CA SER A 508 -57.03 -21.08 -12.07
C SER A 508 -57.78 -21.68 -13.26
N SER A 509 -57.44 -21.30 -14.51
CA SER A 509 -58.04 -21.92 -15.72
C SER A 509 -57.60 -23.38 -15.95
N ARG A 510 -56.90 -23.97 -14.97
CA ARG A 510 -56.87 -25.42 -14.73
C ARG A 510 -57.99 -25.77 -13.75
N SER A 511 -59.21 -25.83 -14.26
CA SER A 511 -60.27 -26.68 -13.75
C SER A 511 -61.07 -27.17 -14.95
#